data_AF-A0A2G9SD40-F1
#
_entry.id   AF-A0A2G9SD40-F1
#
_cell.length_a   1.000
_cell.length_b   1.000
_cell.length_c   1.000
_cell.angle_alpha   90.00
_cell.angle_beta   90.00
_cell.angle_gamma   90.00
#
_symmetry.space_group_name_H-M   'P 1'
#
loop_
_entity.id
_entity.type
_entity.pdbx_description
1 polymer ?
#
loop_
_entity_poly.entity_id
_entity_poly.type
_entity_poly.pdbx_seq_one_letter_code
_entity_poly.pdbx_strand_id
1 'polypeptide(L)'
;MFLFSEFYENYAVMMEEEGTVIVGLLVGLNVIDANLCVKGEDLDSQVGVIDFSIYLKSDEDNHDREGRNVHISAILDQKNYVEELNRQLNGTVSSLHARIDTLEKSNAKLIEELAIAKNNIIKLQEENHQIRNDNAMIFMKAHQHLEESDTDLESARVQHEIELAVKLLEKDILEKQDTLIGLKEQLEEVKAINFEMYQKMQCSEEEAKKRDVNDGQDGKSTQMSACRKPYEERLSSEVWIWYSKCQAEDDHARKLQLKRQISSSDVES
;
A
#
# COMPACT_ATOMS: atom_id res chain seq x y z
N MET A 1 21.24 -101.96 71.04
CA MET A 1 20.13 -102.17 70.10
C MET A 1 18.75 -102.22 70.76
N PHE A 2 18.60 -102.77 71.99
CA PHE A 2 17.29 -102.85 72.68
C PHE A 2 16.60 -101.52 72.98
N LEU A 3 17.33 -100.42 73.21
CA LEU A 3 16.71 -99.12 73.48
C LEU A 3 16.13 -98.45 72.21
N PHE A 4 16.73 -98.72 71.05
CA PHE A 4 16.34 -98.06 69.79
C PHE A 4 15.08 -98.69 69.17
N SER A 5 14.83 -99.98 69.39
CA SER A 5 13.61 -100.66 68.93
C SER A 5 12.32 -100.15 69.60
N GLU A 6 12.44 -99.39 70.69
CA GLU A 6 11.29 -98.73 71.34
C GLU A 6 10.88 -97.42 70.62
N PHE A 7 11.82 -96.79 69.89
CA PHE A 7 11.60 -95.50 69.22
C PHE A 7 11.63 -95.57 67.69
N TYR A 8 12.20 -96.62 67.10
CA TYR A 8 12.37 -96.77 65.66
C TYR A 8 11.79 -98.08 65.14
N GLU A 9 11.14 -98.02 63.98
CA GLU A 9 10.65 -99.20 63.28
C GLU A 9 11.81 -100.04 62.72
N ASN A 10 11.58 -101.35 62.54
CA ASN A 10 12.65 -102.30 62.19
C ASN A 10 13.36 -101.99 60.86
N TYR A 11 12.70 -101.30 59.93
CA TYR A 11 13.27 -100.90 58.63
C TYR A 11 13.83 -99.46 58.65
N ALA A 12 13.90 -98.80 59.80
CA ALA A 12 14.51 -97.49 59.91
C ALA A 12 16.04 -97.60 59.78
N VAL A 13 16.68 -96.63 59.12
CA VAL A 13 18.14 -96.57 58.90
C VAL A 13 18.95 -96.73 60.20
N MET A 14 18.42 -96.24 61.33
CA MET A 14 19.05 -96.36 62.65
C MET A 14 19.05 -97.80 63.22
N MET A 15 18.18 -98.67 62.70
CA MET A 15 18.06 -100.09 63.08
C MET A 15 18.79 -101.02 62.09
N GLU A 16 19.12 -100.53 60.90
CA GLU A 16 19.84 -101.25 59.85
C GLU A 16 21.36 -100.99 59.90
N GLU A 17 22.15 -101.77 59.15
CA GLU A 17 23.63 -101.66 59.15
C GLU A 17 24.14 -100.27 58.69
N GLU A 18 23.34 -99.55 57.90
CA GLU A 18 23.61 -98.20 57.40
C GLU A 18 23.84 -97.18 58.52
N GLY A 19 23.13 -97.30 59.66
CA GLY A 19 23.32 -96.41 60.81
C GLY A 19 24.72 -96.52 61.42
N THR A 20 25.29 -97.73 61.41
CA THR A 20 26.67 -97.95 61.89
C THR A 20 27.68 -97.30 60.95
N VAL A 21 27.44 -97.35 59.64
CA VAL A 21 28.28 -96.68 58.63
C VAL A 21 28.24 -95.16 58.83
N ILE A 22 27.07 -94.58 59.08
CA ILE A 22 26.92 -93.14 59.34
C ILE A 22 27.70 -92.72 60.58
N VAL A 23 27.61 -93.47 61.69
CA VAL A 23 28.40 -93.17 62.90
C VAL A 23 29.90 -93.27 62.64
N GLY A 24 30.34 -94.24 61.84
CA GLY A 24 31.74 -94.34 61.40
C GLY A 24 32.21 -93.13 60.60
N LEU A 25 31.36 -92.61 59.70
CA LEU A 25 31.66 -91.39 58.93
C LEU A 25 31.66 -90.13 59.81
N LEU A 26 30.81 -90.05 60.84
CA LEU A 26 30.77 -88.93 61.78
C LEU A 26 32.08 -88.77 62.57
N VAL A 27 32.88 -89.82 62.77
CA VAL A 27 34.22 -89.71 63.39
C VAL A 27 35.13 -88.77 62.59
N GLY A 28 34.97 -88.70 61.27
CA GLY A 28 35.72 -87.78 60.42
C GLY A 28 35.41 -86.31 60.69
N LEU A 29 34.23 -86.00 61.24
CA LEU A 29 33.85 -84.62 61.59
C LEU A 29 34.59 -84.08 62.82
N ASN A 30 35.26 -84.92 63.61
CA ASN A 30 36.02 -84.48 64.79
C ASN A 30 37.21 -83.57 64.44
N VAL A 31 37.67 -83.59 63.18
CA VAL A 31 38.76 -82.72 62.69
C VAL A 31 38.23 -81.33 62.28
N ILE A 32 36.91 -81.17 62.18
CA ILE A 32 36.29 -79.91 61.79
C ILE A 32 36.14 -79.01 63.02
N ASP A 33 36.85 -77.88 63.01
CA ASP A 33 36.67 -76.79 63.96
C ASP A 33 35.40 -76.00 63.63
N ALA A 34 34.26 -76.48 64.11
CA ALA A 34 32.96 -75.84 63.88
C ALA A 34 32.59 -74.94 65.08
N ASN A 35 32.72 -73.62 64.87
CA ASN A 35 32.16 -72.64 65.79
C ASN A 35 30.65 -72.53 65.59
N LEU A 36 29.89 -73.35 66.34
CA LEU A 36 28.42 -73.25 66.47
C LEU A 36 28.06 -72.04 67.34
N CYS A 37 28.42 -70.85 66.87
CA CYS A 37 27.91 -69.63 67.46
C CYS A 37 26.46 -69.48 67.02
N VAL A 38 25.54 -69.34 67.97
CA VAL A 38 24.22 -68.76 67.68
C VAL A 38 24.48 -67.30 67.30
N LYS A 39 24.73 -67.05 66.02
CA LYS A 39 24.82 -65.68 65.50
C LYS A 39 23.42 -65.11 65.57
N GLY A 40 23.29 -64.02 66.34
CA GLY A 40 22.04 -63.32 66.63
C GLY A 40 21.17 -63.16 65.38
N GLU A 41 19.87 -63.35 65.53
CA GLU A 41 19.03 -62.15 65.59
C GLU A 41 17.86 -62.18 66.61
N ASP A 42 17.59 -63.27 67.33
CA ASP A 42 16.47 -63.31 68.31
C ASP A 42 16.85 -63.98 69.65
N LEU A 43 17.75 -63.35 70.41
CA LEU A 43 18.11 -63.78 71.77
C LEU A 43 17.67 -62.73 72.81
N ASP A 44 16.36 -62.59 72.98
CA ASP A 44 15.75 -61.82 74.11
C ASP A 44 15.98 -62.50 75.47
N SER A 45 16.61 -63.69 75.50
CA SER A 45 17.08 -64.33 76.72
C SER A 45 18.61 -64.42 76.71
N GLN A 46 19.19 -63.99 77.83
CA GLN A 46 20.63 -63.96 78.07
C GLN A 46 21.28 -65.29 77.69
N VAL A 47 22.06 -65.30 76.61
CA VAL A 47 22.92 -66.42 76.22
C VAL A 47 23.75 -66.80 77.44
N GLY A 48 23.70 -68.08 77.85
CA GLY A 48 24.37 -68.58 79.03
C GLY A 48 25.81 -68.08 79.10
N VAL A 49 26.07 -67.18 80.04
CA VAL A 49 27.40 -66.61 80.25
C VAL A 49 28.30 -67.75 80.70
N ILE A 50 29.32 -68.06 79.90
CA ILE A 50 30.34 -69.02 80.31
C ILE A 50 31.16 -68.34 81.41
N ASP A 51 31.00 -68.80 82.64
CA ASP A 51 31.71 -68.27 83.79
C ASP A 51 33.16 -68.76 83.80
N PHE A 52 34.08 -67.95 83.30
CA PHE A 52 35.52 -68.21 83.38
C PHE A 52 36.13 -67.86 84.75
N SER A 53 35.34 -67.43 85.74
CA SER A 53 35.84 -67.04 87.06
C SER A 53 36.58 -68.16 87.79
N ILE A 54 36.29 -69.44 87.48
CA ILE A 54 37.05 -70.57 88.05
C ILE A 54 38.47 -70.67 87.45
N TYR A 55 38.64 -70.30 86.18
CA TYR A 55 39.91 -70.40 85.46
C TYR A 55 40.74 -69.10 85.52
N LEU A 56 40.10 -67.97 85.80
CA LEU A 56 40.74 -66.66 86.00
C LEU A 56 41.12 -66.39 87.46
N LYS A 57 40.91 -67.33 88.38
CA LYS A 57 41.44 -67.23 89.75
C LYS A 57 42.95 -67.40 89.71
N SER A 58 43.66 -66.29 89.58
CA SER A 58 45.05 -66.19 89.97
C SER A 58 45.11 -66.37 91.50
N ASP A 59 45.98 -67.24 92.03
CA ASP A 59 46.19 -67.33 93.49
C ASP A 59 46.78 -66.02 94.09
N GLU A 60 47.15 -65.06 93.25
CA GLU A 60 47.66 -63.73 93.62
C GLU A 60 46.55 -62.67 93.84
N ASP A 61 45.28 -63.00 93.58
CA ASP A 61 44.21 -62.01 93.39
C ASP A 61 43.48 -61.53 94.65
N ASN A 62 43.95 -61.85 95.86
CA ASN A 62 43.32 -61.36 97.10
C ASN A 62 44.02 -60.14 97.71
N HIS A 63 45.21 -59.75 97.24
CA HIS A 63 45.94 -58.62 97.82
C HIS A 63 45.84 -57.30 97.04
N ASP A 64 45.33 -57.28 95.80
CA ASP A 64 45.31 -56.06 94.97
C ASP A 64 44.02 -55.88 94.14
N ARG A 65 42.87 -56.31 94.67
CA ARG A 65 41.54 -56.08 94.04
C ARG A 65 41.15 -54.61 94.06
N GLU A 66 41.53 -53.90 95.11
CA GLU A 66 41.15 -52.50 95.31
C GLU A 66 41.90 -51.59 94.32
N GLY A 67 43.21 -51.85 94.10
CA GLY A 67 44.00 -51.15 93.08
C GLY A 67 43.50 -51.40 91.65
N ARG A 68 43.10 -52.64 91.33
CA ARG A 68 42.50 -52.97 90.02
C ARG A 68 41.13 -52.31 89.83
N ASN A 69 40.29 -52.27 90.86
CA ASN A 69 39.00 -51.57 90.79
C ASN A 69 39.16 -50.06 90.57
N VAL A 70 40.14 -49.43 91.22
CA VAL A 70 40.48 -48.02 90.99
C VAL A 70 40.98 -47.80 89.55
N HIS A 71 41.82 -48.70 89.05
CA HIS A 71 42.29 -48.64 87.66
C HIS A 71 41.15 -48.81 86.63
N ILE A 72 40.23 -49.75 86.88
CA ILE A 72 39.03 -49.95 86.06
C ILE A 72 38.13 -48.70 86.09
N SER A 73 37.95 -48.07 87.26
CA SER A 73 37.19 -46.82 87.37
C SER A 73 37.80 -45.69 86.54
N ALA A 74 39.12 -45.51 86.57
CA ALA A 74 39.80 -44.49 85.78
C ALA A 74 39.69 -44.74 84.26
N ILE A 75 39.76 -46.00 83.83
CA ILE A 75 39.57 -46.38 82.42
C ILE A 75 38.12 -46.08 81.98
N LEU A 76 37.14 -46.34 82.83
CA LEU A 76 35.74 -46.05 82.52
C LEU A 76 35.47 -44.54 82.40
N ASP A 77 36.07 -43.73 83.27
CA ASP A 77 35.96 -42.27 83.17
C ASP A 77 36.61 -41.75 81.88
N GLN A 78 37.78 -42.29 81.51
CA GLN A 78 38.44 -41.97 80.25
C GLN A 78 37.60 -42.40 79.04
N LYS A 79 36.98 -43.59 79.09
CA LYS A 79 36.07 -44.08 78.06
C LYS A 79 34.87 -43.14 77.91
N ASN A 80 34.22 -42.79 79.01
CA ASN A 80 33.08 -41.87 79.01
C ASN A 80 33.45 -40.50 78.42
N TYR A 81 34.63 -39.96 78.75
CA TYR A 81 35.11 -38.71 78.16
C TYR A 81 35.27 -38.80 76.64
N VAL A 82 35.88 -39.89 76.14
CA VAL A 82 36.06 -40.11 74.70
C VAL A 82 34.72 -40.33 73.99
N GLU A 83 33.79 -41.05 74.60
CA GLU A 83 32.44 -41.25 74.06
C GLU A 83 31.67 -39.93 73.95
N GLU A 84 31.76 -39.06 74.97
CA GLU A 84 31.15 -37.74 74.93
C GLU A 84 31.78 -36.84 73.86
N LEU A 85 33.11 -36.86 73.71
CA LEU A 85 33.81 -36.14 72.65
C LEU A 85 33.37 -36.63 71.26
N ASN A 86 33.27 -37.94 71.06
CA ASN A 86 32.77 -38.53 69.82
C ASN A 86 31.30 -38.17 69.56
N ARG A 87 30.46 -38.09 70.61
CA ARG A 87 29.08 -37.63 70.49
C ARG A 87 29.02 -36.18 70.00
N GLN A 88 29.84 -35.29 70.57
CA GLN A 88 29.92 -33.91 70.14
C GLN A 88 30.43 -33.78 68.71
N LEU A 89 31.49 -34.52 68.35
CA LEU A 89 32.03 -34.54 66.99
C LEU A 89 31.01 -35.05 65.96
N ASN A 90 30.28 -36.11 66.28
CA ASN A 90 29.20 -36.60 65.42
C ASN A 90 28.07 -35.56 65.29
N GLY A 91 27.80 -34.80 66.34
CA GLY A 91 26.87 -33.68 66.30
C GLY A 91 27.31 -32.57 65.35
N THR A 92 28.59 -32.17 65.37
CA THR A 92 29.12 -31.16 64.45
C THR A 92 29.16 -31.67 63.01
N VAL A 93 29.55 -32.92 62.78
CA VAL A 93 29.53 -33.57 61.46
C VAL A 93 28.11 -33.61 60.88
N SER A 94 27.11 -33.93 61.69
CA SER A 94 25.70 -33.94 61.27
C SER A 94 25.21 -32.54 60.92
N SER A 95 25.58 -31.53 61.73
CA SER A 95 25.23 -30.13 61.45
C SER A 95 25.87 -29.62 60.16
N LEU A 96 27.13 -29.97 59.91
CA LEU A 96 27.83 -29.63 58.67
C LEU A 96 27.20 -30.32 57.46
N HIS A 97 26.82 -31.59 57.56
CA HIS A 97 26.11 -32.29 56.49
C HIS A 97 24.79 -31.61 56.14
N ALA A 98 23.97 -31.27 57.13
CA ALA A 98 22.72 -30.54 56.89
C ALA A 98 22.96 -29.18 56.20
N ARG A 99 24.05 -28.48 56.58
CA ARG A 99 24.44 -27.22 55.94
C ARG A 99 24.94 -27.43 54.49
N ILE A 100 25.66 -28.51 54.22
CA ILE A 100 26.05 -28.90 52.86
C ILE A 100 24.80 -29.17 52.02
N ASP A 101 23.86 -30.00 52.50
CA ASP A 101 22.63 -30.33 51.78
C ASP A 101 21.80 -29.08 51.43
N THR A 102 21.70 -28.13 52.36
CA THR A 102 20.99 -26.86 52.11
C THR A 102 21.70 -25.98 51.10
N LEU A 103 23.03 -25.90 51.17
CA LEU A 103 23.83 -25.17 50.17
C LEU A 103 23.74 -25.82 48.80
N GLU A 104 23.78 -27.15 48.70
CA GLU A 104 23.64 -27.88 47.44
C GLU A 104 22.26 -27.65 46.82
N LYS A 105 21.18 -27.75 47.60
CA LYS A 105 19.82 -27.42 47.15
C LYS A 105 19.71 -25.98 46.68
N SER A 106 20.32 -25.03 47.40
CA SER A 106 20.36 -23.63 47.00
C SER A 106 21.16 -23.42 45.72
N ASN A 107 22.30 -24.08 45.56
CA ASN A 107 23.15 -23.98 44.39
C ASN A 107 22.45 -24.54 43.14
N ALA A 108 21.72 -25.65 43.28
CA ALA A 108 20.89 -26.20 42.21
C ALA A 108 19.82 -25.20 41.73
N LYS A 109 19.12 -24.54 42.66
CA LYS A 109 18.14 -23.48 42.33
C LYS A 109 18.78 -22.30 41.61
N LEU A 110 19.94 -21.83 42.07
CA LEU A 110 20.66 -20.73 41.43
C LEU A 110 21.10 -21.08 40.00
N ILE A 111 21.51 -22.32 39.76
CA ILE A 111 21.84 -22.81 38.41
C ILE A 111 20.60 -22.76 37.50
N GLU A 112 19.44 -23.19 38.02
CA GLU A 112 18.18 -23.15 37.29
C GLU A 112 17.73 -21.70 36.98
N GLU A 113 17.74 -20.82 37.97
CA GLU A 113 17.43 -19.39 37.79
C GLU A 113 18.36 -18.73 36.78
N LEU A 114 19.65 -19.05 36.83
CA LEU A 114 20.65 -18.56 35.87
C LEU A 114 20.36 -19.06 34.45
N ALA A 115 19.92 -20.32 34.29
CA ALA A 115 19.52 -20.85 33.00
C ALA A 115 18.28 -20.13 32.44
N ILE A 116 17.27 -19.90 33.28
CA ILE A 116 16.05 -19.15 32.91
C ILE A 116 16.40 -17.71 32.50
N ALA A 117 17.23 -17.03 33.30
CA ALA A 117 17.67 -15.67 33.01
C ALA A 117 18.44 -15.58 31.68
N LYS A 118 19.34 -16.54 31.41
CA LYS A 118 20.04 -16.63 30.12
C LYS A 118 19.06 -16.78 28.94
N ASN A 119 18.05 -17.64 29.07
CA ASN A 119 17.03 -17.80 28.01
C ASN A 119 16.22 -16.52 27.78
N ASN A 120 15.89 -15.79 28.85
CA ASN A 120 15.20 -14.50 28.71
C ASN A 120 16.06 -13.45 28.01
N ILE A 121 17.37 -13.40 28.30
CA ILE A 121 18.31 -12.51 27.60
C ILE A 121 18.34 -12.83 26.11
N ILE A 122 18.40 -14.12 25.72
CA ILE A 122 18.40 -14.52 24.31
C ILE A 122 17.12 -14.06 23.61
N LYS A 123 15.94 -14.29 24.21
CA LYS A 123 14.66 -13.83 23.65
C LYS A 123 14.61 -12.32 23.47
N LEU A 124 15.04 -11.56 24.47
CA LEU A 124 15.08 -10.10 24.39
C LEU A 124 16.08 -9.61 23.33
N GLN A 125 17.20 -10.31 23.14
CA GLN A 125 18.16 -10.00 22.08
C GLN A 125 17.58 -10.27 20.69
N GLU A 126 16.85 -11.36 20.50
CA GLU A 126 16.14 -11.68 19.26
C GLU A 126 15.06 -10.63 18.95
N GLU A 127 14.22 -10.27 19.93
CA GLU A 127 13.22 -9.21 19.77
C GLU A 127 13.86 -7.86 19.43
N ASN A 128 14.96 -7.49 20.09
CA ASN A 128 15.66 -6.24 19.78
C ASN A 128 16.24 -6.26 18.36
N HIS A 129 16.79 -7.39 17.92
CA HIS A 129 17.26 -7.55 16.55
C HIS A 129 16.11 -7.45 15.54
N GLN A 130 14.96 -8.05 15.84
CA GLN A 130 13.78 -7.97 14.99
C GLN A 130 13.28 -6.53 14.86
N ILE A 131 13.16 -5.80 15.99
CA ILE A 131 12.75 -4.39 16.00
C ILE A 131 13.73 -3.52 15.19
N ARG A 132 15.04 -3.79 15.29
CA ARG A 132 16.03 -3.06 14.48
C ARG A 132 15.85 -3.32 12.98
N ASN A 133 15.56 -4.56 12.60
CA ASN A 133 15.28 -4.92 11.21
C ASN A 133 13.99 -4.24 10.72
N ASP A 134 12.93 -4.29 11.53
CA ASP A 134 11.65 -3.67 11.20
C ASP A 134 11.79 -2.14 11.08
N ASN A 135 12.53 -1.50 11.99
CA ASN A 135 12.84 -0.07 11.91
C ASN A 135 13.61 0.28 10.63
N ALA A 136 14.58 -0.54 10.23
CA ALA A 136 15.30 -0.35 8.97
C ALA A 136 14.37 -0.49 7.75
N MET A 137 13.47 -1.48 7.77
CA MET A 137 12.47 -1.69 6.72
C MET A 137 11.46 -0.54 6.64
N ILE A 138 10.98 -0.04 7.78
CA ILE A 138 10.09 1.11 7.84
C ILE A 138 10.79 2.35 7.29
N PHE A 139 12.03 2.59 7.68
CA PHE A 139 12.82 3.71 7.18
C PHE A 139 13.00 3.63 5.65
N MET A 140 13.37 2.46 5.13
CA MET A 140 13.53 2.23 3.69
C MET A 140 12.23 2.46 2.92
N LYS A 141 11.09 1.93 3.41
CA LYS A 141 9.78 2.16 2.81
C LYS A 141 9.35 3.64 2.85
N ALA A 142 9.60 4.32 3.98
CA ALA A 142 9.27 5.74 4.10
C ALA A 142 10.09 6.59 3.12
N HIS A 143 11.38 6.27 2.95
CA HIS A 143 12.24 6.94 1.96
C HIS A 143 11.76 6.69 0.53
N GLN A 144 11.40 5.44 0.21
CA GLN A 144 10.88 5.09 -1.10
C GLN A 144 9.57 5.83 -1.41
N HIS A 145 8.61 5.88 -0.46
CA HIS A 145 7.37 6.62 -0.65
C HIS A 145 7.57 8.14 -0.80
N LEU A 146 8.57 8.71 -0.13
CA LEU A 146 8.94 10.11 -0.31
C LEU A 146 9.48 10.37 -1.72
N GLU A 147 10.40 9.54 -2.20
CA GLU A 147 10.93 9.65 -3.57
C GLU A 147 9.82 9.47 -4.62
N GLU A 148 8.94 8.48 -4.45
CA GLU A 148 7.79 8.28 -5.34
C GLU A 148 6.86 9.51 -5.35
N SER A 149 6.50 10.03 -4.17
CA SER A 149 5.64 11.22 -4.07
C SER A 149 6.28 12.48 -4.67
N ASP A 150 7.58 12.67 -4.53
CA ASP A 150 8.30 13.79 -5.14
C ASP A 150 8.31 13.65 -6.67
N THR A 151 8.52 12.44 -7.20
CA THR A 151 8.44 12.21 -8.65
C THR A 151 7.04 12.43 -9.20
N ASP A 152 6.00 12.03 -8.47
CA ASP A 152 4.60 12.24 -8.86
C ASP A 152 4.23 13.74 -8.86
N LEU A 153 4.68 14.49 -7.84
CA LEU A 153 4.50 15.94 -7.78
C LEU A 153 5.20 16.67 -8.93
N GLU A 154 6.45 16.29 -9.22
CA GLU A 154 7.21 16.84 -10.35
C GLU A 154 6.53 16.51 -11.68
N SER A 155 6.08 15.27 -11.87
CA SER A 155 5.33 14.85 -13.07
C SER A 155 4.04 15.64 -13.23
N ALA A 156 3.27 15.82 -12.16
CA ALA A 156 2.04 16.61 -12.17
C ALA A 156 2.30 18.09 -12.49
N ARG A 157 3.38 18.69 -11.97
CA ARG A 157 3.78 20.06 -12.29
C ARG A 157 4.10 20.22 -13.77
N VAL A 158 4.94 19.35 -14.32
CA VAL A 158 5.32 19.36 -15.73
C VAL A 158 4.09 19.18 -16.62
N GLN A 159 3.19 18.27 -16.25
CA GLN A 159 1.96 18.04 -17.01
C GLN A 159 1.05 19.27 -17.00
N HIS A 160 0.95 19.98 -15.87
CA HIS A 160 0.19 21.23 -15.79
C HIS A 160 0.81 22.34 -16.65
N GLU A 161 2.14 22.50 -16.64
CA GLU A 161 2.85 23.46 -17.49
C GLU A 161 2.59 23.18 -18.99
N ILE A 162 2.63 21.91 -19.40
CA ILE A 162 2.30 21.51 -20.77
C ILE A 162 0.84 21.85 -21.10
N GLU A 163 -0.10 21.56 -20.22
CA GLU A 163 -1.52 21.84 -20.44
C GLU A 163 -1.79 23.35 -20.60
N LEU A 164 -1.14 24.18 -19.78
CA LEU A 164 -1.21 25.63 -19.90
C LEU A 164 -0.63 26.12 -21.24
N ALA A 165 0.52 25.58 -21.65
CA ALA A 165 1.13 25.92 -22.93
C ALA A 165 0.22 25.55 -24.11
N VAL A 166 -0.43 24.38 -24.07
CA VAL A 166 -1.40 23.94 -25.09
C VAL A 166 -2.59 24.89 -25.13
N LYS A 167 -3.19 25.23 -23.99
CA LYS A 167 -4.33 26.17 -23.95
C LYS A 167 -4.00 27.55 -24.51
N LEU A 168 -2.81 28.06 -24.23
CA LEU A 168 -2.33 29.33 -24.80
C LEU A 168 -2.14 29.22 -26.31
N LEU A 169 -1.54 28.13 -26.80
CA LEU A 169 -1.38 27.89 -28.24
C LEU A 169 -2.72 27.73 -28.96
N GLU A 170 -3.69 27.02 -28.38
CA GLU A 170 -5.04 26.90 -28.93
C GLU A 170 -5.73 28.26 -29.04
N LYS A 171 -5.62 29.09 -28.01
CA LYS A 171 -6.12 30.46 -28.03
C LYS A 171 -5.47 31.29 -29.13
N ASP A 172 -4.15 31.25 -29.25
CA ASP A 172 -3.41 31.96 -30.30
C ASP A 172 -3.84 31.50 -31.71
N ILE A 173 -4.04 30.19 -31.90
CA ILE A 173 -4.54 29.64 -33.17
C ILE A 173 -5.94 30.18 -33.49
N LEU A 174 -6.85 30.19 -32.51
CA LEU A 174 -8.21 30.72 -32.69
C LEU A 174 -8.18 32.21 -33.04
N GLU A 175 -7.41 33.02 -32.33
CA GLU A 175 -7.24 34.45 -32.65
C GLU A 175 -6.68 34.65 -34.06
N LYS A 176 -5.67 33.85 -34.46
CA LYS A 176 -5.14 33.88 -35.83
C LYS A 176 -6.21 33.46 -36.84
N GLN A 177 -7.02 32.46 -36.52
CA GLN A 177 -8.11 32.01 -37.38
C GLN A 177 -9.17 33.09 -37.59
N ASP A 178 -9.54 33.82 -36.53
CA ASP A 178 -10.45 34.97 -36.60
C ASP A 178 -9.89 36.09 -37.47
N THR A 179 -8.60 36.43 -37.29
CA THR A 179 -7.95 37.43 -38.16
C THR A 179 -7.93 37.00 -39.63
N LEU A 180 -7.75 35.70 -39.90
CA LEU A 180 -7.73 35.16 -41.26
C LEU A 180 -9.13 35.23 -41.88
N ILE A 181 -10.18 34.93 -41.11
CA ILE A 181 -11.58 35.08 -41.54
C ILE A 181 -11.84 36.56 -41.89
N GLY A 182 -11.48 37.50 -41.01
CA GLY A 182 -11.66 38.93 -41.28
C GLY A 182 -10.92 39.40 -42.53
N LEU A 183 -9.68 38.94 -42.76
CA LEU A 183 -8.94 39.23 -43.99
C LEU A 183 -9.60 38.64 -45.24
N LYS A 184 -10.22 37.45 -45.13
CA LYS A 184 -10.97 36.84 -46.24
C LYS A 184 -12.25 37.64 -46.54
N GLU A 185 -12.98 38.07 -45.52
CA GLU A 185 -14.15 38.93 -45.69
C GLU A 185 -13.79 40.25 -46.37
N GLN A 186 -12.71 40.91 -45.91
CA GLN A 186 -12.18 42.11 -46.57
C GLN A 186 -11.80 41.86 -48.03
N LEU A 187 -11.21 40.70 -48.35
CA LEU A 187 -10.88 40.35 -49.73
C LEU A 187 -12.14 40.17 -50.59
N GLU A 188 -13.20 39.56 -50.06
CA GLU A 188 -14.48 39.41 -50.76
C GLU A 188 -15.20 40.76 -50.93
N GLU A 189 -15.15 41.65 -49.93
CA GLU A 189 -15.64 43.03 -50.05
C GLU A 189 -14.91 43.79 -51.16
N VAL A 190 -13.58 43.69 -51.21
CA VAL A 190 -12.79 44.33 -52.27
C VAL A 190 -13.14 43.76 -53.64
N LYS A 191 -13.33 42.45 -53.77
CA LYS A 191 -13.80 41.84 -55.03
C LYS A 191 -15.19 42.33 -55.43
N ALA A 192 -16.11 42.43 -54.47
CA ALA A 192 -17.46 42.94 -54.70
C ALA A 192 -17.44 44.40 -55.17
N ILE A 193 -16.66 45.26 -54.49
CA ILE A 193 -16.44 46.66 -54.90
C ILE A 193 -15.86 46.71 -56.32
N ASN A 194 -14.84 45.90 -56.60
CA ASN A 194 -14.20 45.86 -57.91
C ASN A 194 -15.21 45.46 -59.00
N PHE A 195 -16.05 44.45 -58.73
CA PHE A 195 -17.10 44.02 -59.64
C PHE A 195 -18.17 45.11 -59.87
N GLU A 196 -18.66 45.75 -58.80
CA GLU A 196 -19.64 46.85 -58.90
C GLU A 196 -19.07 48.04 -59.68
N MET A 197 -17.79 48.35 -59.47
CA MET A 197 -17.09 49.42 -60.17
C MET A 197 -16.95 49.10 -61.67
N TYR A 198 -16.57 47.88 -62.04
CA TYR A 198 -16.56 47.44 -63.43
C TYR A 198 -17.96 47.51 -64.06
N GLN A 199 -19.00 47.09 -63.34
CA GLN A 199 -20.38 47.14 -63.84
C GLN A 199 -20.86 48.57 -64.06
N LYS A 200 -20.62 49.48 -63.10
CA LYS A 200 -20.95 50.91 -63.24
C LYS A 200 -20.19 51.57 -64.38
N MET A 201 -18.91 51.22 -64.55
CA MET A 201 -18.11 51.70 -65.68
C MET A 201 -18.73 51.29 -67.01
N GLN A 202 -19.14 50.02 -67.16
CA GLN A 202 -19.81 49.53 -68.38
C GLN A 202 -21.15 50.23 -68.64
N CYS A 203 -22.01 50.36 -67.62
CA CYS A 203 -23.26 51.10 -67.75
C CYS A 203 -23.02 52.55 -68.17
N SER A 204 -22.02 53.22 -67.58
CA SER A 204 -21.65 54.59 -67.94
C SER A 204 -21.14 54.70 -69.38
N GLU A 205 -20.37 53.71 -69.84
CA GLU A 205 -19.88 53.63 -71.22
C GLU A 205 -21.03 53.40 -72.22
N GLU A 206 -21.99 52.53 -71.89
CA GLU A 206 -23.21 52.33 -72.67
C GLU A 206 -24.11 53.56 -72.70
N GLU A 207 -24.26 54.25 -71.56
CA GLU A 207 -25.02 55.50 -71.46
C GLU A 207 -24.35 56.65 -72.23
N ALA A 208 -23.02 56.71 -72.25
CA ALA A 208 -22.28 57.65 -73.07
C ALA A 208 -22.52 57.38 -74.57
N LYS A 209 -22.43 56.11 -75.00
CA LYS A 209 -22.75 55.71 -76.39
C LYS A 209 -24.19 56.03 -76.76
N LYS A 210 -25.16 55.80 -75.87
CA LYS A 210 -26.58 56.16 -76.09
C LYS A 210 -26.78 57.68 -76.20
N ARG A 211 -26.10 58.47 -75.36
CA ARG A 211 -26.14 59.94 -75.44
C ARG A 211 -25.60 60.45 -76.77
N ASP A 212 -24.45 59.94 -77.24
CA ASP A 212 -23.90 60.33 -78.55
C ASP A 212 -24.87 60.01 -79.71
N VAL A 213 -25.57 58.87 -79.65
CA VAL A 213 -26.59 58.51 -80.65
C VAL A 213 -27.81 59.43 -80.57
N ASN A 214 -28.30 59.75 -79.37
CA ASN A 214 -29.43 60.66 -79.17
C ASN A 214 -29.10 62.09 -79.62
N ASP A 215 -27.93 62.63 -79.27
CA ASP A 215 -27.48 63.95 -79.72
C ASP A 215 -27.36 63.99 -81.25
N GLY A 216 -26.92 62.88 -81.88
CA GLY A 216 -26.94 62.72 -83.33
C GLY A 216 -28.36 62.68 -83.94
N GLN A 217 -29.33 62.08 -83.25
CA GLN A 217 -30.74 62.09 -83.68
C GLN A 217 -31.39 63.46 -83.48
N ASP A 218 -31.13 64.15 -82.38
CA ASP A 218 -31.63 65.50 -82.12
C ASP A 218 -31.04 66.52 -83.10
N GLY A 219 -29.77 66.37 -83.46
CA GLY A 219 -29.15 67.14 -84.54
C GLY A 219 -29.89 66.95 -85.88
N LYS A 220 -30.21 65.71 -86.25
CA LYS A 220 -30.99 65.40 -87.47
C LYS A 220 -32.42 65.93 -87.39
N SER A 221 -33.10 65.80 -86.24
CA SER A 221 -34.46 66.30 -86.02
C SER A 221 -34.52 67.83 -86.15
N THR A 222 -33.54 68.51 -85.54
CA THR A 222 -33.38 69.97 -85.64
C THR A 222 -33.15 70.38 -87.09
N GLN A 223 -32.29 69.69 -87.82
CA GLN A 223 -32.02 69.95 -89.24
C GLN A 223 -33.26 69.72 -90.12
N MET A 224 -34.03 68.66 -89.87
CA MET A 224 -35.31 68.44 -90.55
C MET A 224 -36.32 69.55 -90.26
N SER A 225 -36.43 70.00 -89.00
CA SER A 225 -37.33 71.10 -88.63
C SER A 225 -36.97 72.42 -89.33
N ALA A 226 -35.67 72.71 -89.47
CA ALA A 226 -35.17 73.89 -90.16
C ALA A 226 -35.49 73.86 -91.66
N CYS A 227 -35.45 72.68 -92.29
CA CYS A 227 -35.83 72.52 -93.70
C CYS A 227 -37.35 72.63 -93.91
N ARG A 228 -38.17 72.21 -92.94
CA ARG A 228 -39.64 72.22 -93.03
C ARG A 228 -40.24 73.63 -92.93
N LYS A 229 -39.69 74.51 -92.09
CA LYS A 229 -40.18 75.89 -91.89
C LYS A 229 -40.40 76.71 -93.18
N PRO A 230 -39.43 76.81 -94.11
CA PRO A 230 -39.63 77.61 -95.33
C PRO A 230 -40.71 77.03 -96.26
N TYR A 231 -41.00 75.73 -96.21
CA TYR A 231 -42.12 75.15 -96.96
C TYR A 231 -43.47 75.48 -96.35
N GLU A 232 -43.59 75.47 -95.02
CA GLU A 232 -44.83 75.87 -94.32
C GLU A 232 -45.15 77.35 -94.50
N GLU A 233 -44.15 78.22 -94.44
CA GLU A 233 -44.33 79.66 -94.70
C GLU A 233 -44.78 79.93 -96.15
N ARG A 234 -44.27 79.16 -97.13
CA ARG A 234 -44.65 79.29 -98.54
C ARG A 234 -46.10 78.90 -98.79
N LEU A 235 -46.52 77.76 -98.25
CA LEU A 235 -47.92 77.32 -98.29
C LEU A 235 -48.84 78.35 -97.63
N SER A 236 -48.47 78.86 -96.46
CA SER A 236 -49.27 79.87 -95.77
C SER A 236 -49.38 81.18 -96.58
N SER A 237 -48.33 81.57 -97.30
CA SER A 237 -48.34 82.76 -98.15
C SER A 237 -49.22 82.57 -99.39
N GLU A 238 -49.15 81.40 -100.04
CA GLU A 238 -50.00 81.05 -101.18
C GLU A 238 -51.50 81.04 -100.81
N VAL A 239 -51.85 80.48 -99.64
CA VAL A 239 -53.23 80.52 -99.13
C VAL A 239 -53.71 81.95 -98.92
N TRP A 240 -52.87 82.83 -98.37
CA TRP A 240 -53.22 84.23 -98.12
C TRP A 240 -53.44 85.04 -99.41
N ILE A 241 -52.62 84.78 -100.43
CA ILE A 241 -52.74 85.40 -101.76
C ILE A 241 -54.06 84.98 -102.43
N TRP A 242 -54.42 83.70 -102.35
CA TRP A 242 -55.66 83.19 -102.92
C TRP A 242 -56.89 83.84 -102.28
N TYR A 243 -56.88 83.95 -100.94
CA TYR A 243 -57.95 84.59 -100.17
C TYR A 243 -58.15 86.07 -100.55
N SER A 244 -57.05 86.84 -100.70
CA SER A 244 -57.12 88.26 -101.10
C SER A 244 -57.68 88.48 -102.50
N LYS A 245 -57.42 87.54 -103.43
CA LYS A 245 -57.83 87.68 -104.83
C LYS A 245 -59.34 87.46 -105.02
N CYS A 246 -59.93 86.51 -104.31
CA CYS A 246 -61.38 86.30 -104.30
C CYS A 246 -62.14 87.53 -103.80
N GLN A 247 -61.60 88.24 -102.80
CA GLN A 247 -62.27 89.38 -102.19
C GLN A 247 -62.29 90.62 -103.10
N ALA A 248 -61.32 90.76 -104.00
CA ALA A 248 -61.27 91.85 -104.99
C ALA A 248 -62.24 91.66 -106.16
N GLU A 249 -62.57 90.41 -106.52
CA GLU A 249 -63.50 90.09 -107.61
C GLU A 249 -64.96 90.40 -107.23
N ASP A 250 -65.34 90.17 -105.95
CA ASP A 250 -66.68 90.48 -105.43
C ASP A 250 -66.98 92.00 -105.41
N ASP A 251 -66.00 92.84 -105.08
CA ASP A 251 -66.17 94.30 -105.02
C ASP A 251 -66.31 94.95 -106.41
N HIS A 252 -65.69 94.37 -107.44
CA HIS A 252 -65.81 94.84 -108.81
C HIS A 252 -67.21 94.58 -109.40
N ALA A 253 -67.84 93.46 -109.04
CA ALA A 253 -69.20 93.10 -109.48
C ALA A 253 -70.26 94.08 -108.94
N ARG A 254 -70.14 94.54 -107.68
CA ARG A 254 -71.10 95.48 -107.06
C ARG A 254 -71.10 96.87 -107.71
N LYS A 255 -69.95 97.37 -108.15
CA LYS A 255 -69.84 98.72 -108.77
C LYS A 255 -70.47 98.81 -110.16
N LEU A 256 -70.52 97.70 -110.91
CA LEU A 256 -71.11 97.64 -112.26
C LEU A 256 -72.64 97.62 -112.25
N GLN A 257 -73.27 97.11 -111.19
CA GLN A 257 -74.73 97.08 -111.05
C GLN A 257 -75.33 98.47 -110.76
N LEU A 258 -74.66 99.28 -109.95
CA LEU A 258 -75.17 100.63 -109.59
C LEU A 258 -75.11 101.61 -110.78
N LYS A 259 -74.15 101.42 -111.70
CA LYS A 259 -74.00 102.28 -112.89
C LYS A 259 -75.09 102.07 -113.95
N ARG A 260 -75.81 100.94 -113.93
CA ARG A 260 -76.96 100.68 -114.83
C ARG A 260 -78.27 101.32 -114.36
N GLN A 261 -78.44 101.67 -113.09
CA GLN A 261 -79.67 102.30 -112.60
C GLN A 261 -79.75 103.81 -112.86
N ILE A 262 -78.65 104.45 -113.29
CA ILE A 262 -78.58 105.92 -113.46
C ILE A 262 -78.72 106.35 -114.94
N SER A 263 -78.56 105.45 -115.94
CA SER A 263 -78.66 105.79 -117.38
C SER A 263 -80.00 105.42 -118.05
N SER A 264 -81.10 105.53 -117.30
CA SER A 264 -82.49 105.39 -117.76
C SER A 264 -83.33 106.51 -117.12
N SER A 265 -82.87 107.76 -117.03
CA SER A 265 -82.89 108.75 -118.13
C SER A 265 -83.93 108.49 -119.21
N ASP A 266 -84.96 109.33 -119.21
CA ASP A 266 -85.13 110.27 -120.32
C ASP A 266 -85.40 109.66 -121.71
N VAL A 267 -86.51 108.92 -121.88
CA VAL A 267 -87.31 108.82 -123.13
C VAL A 267 -88.74 108.40 -122.75
N GLU A 268 -89.79 109.00 -123.37
CA GLU A 268 -91.26 108.88 -123.12
C GLU A 268 -91.78 109.93 -122.11
N SER A 269 -92.51 110.99 -122.46
CA SER A 269 -93.61 111.19 -123.44
C SER A 269 -94.85 110.33 -123.20
#